data_AF-A0A371D6R2-F1
#
_entry.id   AF-A0A371D6R2-F1
#
_cell.length_a   1.000
_cell.length_b   1.000
_cell.length_c   1.000
_cell.angle_alpha   90.00
_cell.angle_beta   90.00
_cell.angle_gamma   90.00
#
_symmetry.space_group_name_H-M   'P 1'
#
loop_
_entity.id
_entity.type
_entity.pdbx_description
1 polymer ?
#
loop_
_entity_poly.entity_id
_entity_poly.type
_entity_poly.pdbx_seq_one_letter_code
_entity_poly.pdbx_strand_id
1 'polypeptide(L)'
;RTFRLEIVQHPDRTAEFGASTLTRLPLAPPLIAQLVMRDSAGRIIIDEMELPFLVAQLSLLTSDGSAPMDYVTDGEGRSTHERLLYGNLVSSPHLLRNLQGRRGVYFMYPDVGVRQRGRFVMKVTLIRLPRCVCTVLRPLADRR
;
A
#
# COMPACT_ATOMS: atom_id res chain seq x y z
N ARG A 1 -9.29 17.60 -10.26
CA ARG A 1 -8.02 17.27 -9.57
C ARG A 1 -7.54 15.93 -10.09
N THR A 2 -6.24 15.73 -10.16
CA THR A 2 -5.66 14.45 -10.58
C THR A 2 -4.73 13.93 -9.50
N PHE A 3 -4.68 12.60 -9.36
CA PHE A 3 -3.84 11.89 -8.41
C PHE A 3 -2.90 10.98 -9.19
N ARG A 4 -1.63 10.99 -8.83
CA ARG A 4 -0.61 10.10 -9.41
C ARG A 4 0.29 9.58 -8.29
N LEU A 5 0.61 8.30 -8.35
CA LEU A 5 1.65 7.70 -7.51
C LEU A 5 2.96 7.64 -8.28
N GLU A 6 4.06 7.98 -7.62
CA GLU A 6 5.42 7.86 -8.13
C GLU A 6 6.24 7.03 -7.15
N ILE A 7 6.87 5.95 -7.61
CA ILE A 7 7.74 5.15 -6.75
C ILE A 7 9.07 5.90 -6.60
N VAL A 8 9.41 6.27 -5.37
CA VAL A 8 10.63 7.03 -5.05
C VAL A 8 11.70 6.15 -4.38
N GLN A 9 11.30 4.98 -3.88
CA GLN A 9 12.23 3.95 -3.41
C GLN A 9 11.69 2.58 -3.84
N HIS A 10 12.46 1.88 -4.67
CA HIS A 10 12.18 0.52 -5.09
C HIS A 10 12.81 -0.48 -4.11
N PRO A 11 12.12 -1.59 -3.81
CA PRO A 11 12.74 -2.70 -3.12
C PRO A 11 13.62 -3.49 -4.09
N ASP A 12 14.84 -3.83 -3.66
CA ASP A 12 15.80 -4.53 -4.50
C ASP A 12 15.84 -6.03 -4.19
N ARG A 13 15.58 -6.40 -2.93
CA ARG A 13 15.67 -7.77 -2.44
C ARG A 13 14.69 -8.05 -1.31
N THR A 14 14.40 -9.33 -1.15
CA THR A 14 13.67 -9.91 -0.02
C THR A 14 14.08 -11.38 0.10
N ALA A 15 13.67 -12.07 1.16
CA ALA A 15 13.84 -13.51 1.29
C ALA A 15 12.48 -14.19 1.34
N GLU A 16 12.35 -15.28 0.59
CA GLU A 16 11.21 -16.17 0.74
C GLU A 16 11.21 -16.77 2.16
N PHE A 17 10.03 -16.97 2.72
CA PHE A 17 9.89 -17.56 4.06
C PHE A 17 9.09 -18.87 4.08
N GLY A 18 8.47 -19.26 2.96
CA GLY A 18 7.68 -20.50 2.85
C GLY A 18 6.63 -20.63 3.95
N ALA A 19 6.69 -21.71 4.71
CA ALA A 19 5.80 -21.95 5.85
C ALA A 19 6.24 -21.21 7.14
N SER A 20 7.46 -20.68 7.18
CA SER A 20 8.11 -20.14 8.38
C SER A 20 7.89 -18.64 8.52
N THR A 21 6.64 -18.24 8.78
CA THR A 21 6.21 -16.83 8.88
C THR A 21 7.04 -16.00 9.87
N LEU A 22 7.55 -16.60 10.96
CA LEU A 22 8.36 -15.92 11.97
C LEU A 22 9.78 -15.54 11.50
N THR A 23 10.26 -16.17 10.42
CA THR A 23 11.59 -15.93 9.85
C THR A 23 11.56 -14.98 8.66
N ARG A 24 10.40 -14.35 8.38
CA ARG A 24 10.25 -13.46 7.24
C ARG A 24 11.22 -12.28 7.33
N LEU A 25 11.87 -11.97 6.21
CA LEU A 25 12.63 -10.75 6.04
C LEU A 25 11.83 -9.78 5.18
N PRO A 26 11.66 -8.52 5.61
CA PRO A 26 10.90 -7.56 4.83
C PRO A 26 11.63 -7.20 3.54
N LEU A 27 10.92 -6.52 2.64
CA LEU A 27 11.50 -5.88 1.47
C LEU A 27 12.62 -4.92 1.89
N ALA A 28 13.76 -5.00 1.22
CA ALA A 28 14.92 -4.17 1.47
C ALA A 28 15.45 -3.53 0.16
N PRO A 29 15.55 -2.19 0.10
CA PRO A 29 14.98 -1.24 1.05
C PRO A 29 13.43 -1.25 1.00
N PRO A 30 12.72 -0.67 1.99
CA PRO A 30 11.25 -0.56 1.97
C PRO A 30 10.72 0.09 0.68
N LEU A 31 9.57 -0.35 0.18
CA LEU A 31 8.93 0.35 -0.93
C LEU A 31 8.35 1.68 -0.43
N ILE A 32 8.65 2.78 -1.14
CA ILE A 32 8.11 4.11 -0.84
C ILE A 32 7.52 4.70 -2.11
N ALA A 33 6.25 5.10 -2.03
CA ALA A 33 5.53 5.79 -3.10
C ALA A 33 5.17 7.20 -2.66
N GLN A 34 5.44 8.19 -3.49
CA GLN A 34 5.00 9.58 -3.33
C GLN A 34 3.67 9.80 -4.04
N LEU A 35 2.75 10.51 -3.36
CA LEU A 35 1.52 11.00 -3.96
C LEU A 35 1.73 12.39 -4.55
N VAL A 36 1.45 12.53 -5.84
CA VAL A 36 1.41 13.80 -6.56
C VAL A 36 -0.05 14.16 -6.85
N MET A 37 -0.54 15.20 -6.18
CA MET A 37 -1.87 15.76 -6.43
C MET A 37 -1.75 17.04 -7.25
N ARG A 38 -2.58 17.19 -8.28
CA ARG A 38 -2.66 18.43 -9.07
C ARG A 38 -4.06 19.05 -9.05
N ASP A 39 -4.09 20.38 -8.94
CA ASP A 39 -5.31 21.18 -9.07
C ASP A 39 -5.80 21.24 -10.53
N SER A 40 -6.89 21.98 -10.79
CA SER A 40 -7.42 22.17 -12.15
C SER A 40 -6.48 22.96 -13.07
N ALA A 41 -5.58 23.78 -12.50
CA ALA A 41 -4.56 24.53 -13.22
C ALA A 41 -3.27 23.71 -13.43
N GLY A 42 -3.22 22.45 -12.98
CA GLY A 42 -2.05 21.57 -13.10
C GLY A 42 -0.96 21.79 -12.05
N ARG A 43 -1.18 22.68 -11.07
CA ARG A 43 -0.21 22.96 -10.00
C ARG A 43 -0.20 21.83 -8.99
N ILE A 44 0.99 21.46 -8.51
CA ILE A 44 1.12 20.47 -7.44
C ILE A 44 0.62 21.08 -6.14
N ILE A 45 -0.29 20.39 -5.47
CA ILE A 45 -0.91 20.82 -4.22
C ILE A 45 -0.84 19.71 -3.17
N ILE A 46 -0.99 20.08 -1.90
CA ILE A 46 -1.24 19.14 -0.80
C ILE A 46 -2.59 19.55 -0.20
N ASP A 47 -3.61 18.72 -0.36
CA ASP A 47 -4.91 18.92 0.28
C ASP A 47 -5.00 18.06 1.54
N GLU A 48 -4.70 18.65 2.69
CA GLU A 48 -4.69 17.98 3.99
C GLU A 48 -6.09 17.49 4.42
N MET A 49 -7.18 18.09 3.91
CA MET A 49 -8.55 17.64 4.18
C MET A 49 -8.95 16.42 3.37
N GLU A 50 -8.21 16.12 2.31
CA GLU A 50 -8.42 14.94 1.47
C GLU A 50 -7.62 13.73 1.96
N LEU A 51 -6.46 13.95 2.58
CA LEU A 51 -5.55 12.89 3.03
C LEU A 51 -6.21 11.80 3.92
N PRO A 52 -7.06 12.12 4.91
CA PRO A 52 -7.66 11.10 5.77
C PRO A 52 -8.52 10.07 5.02
N PHE A 53 -8.93 10.38 3.79
CA PHE A 53 -9.76 9.51 2.95
C PHE A 53 -8.95 8.75 1.90
N LEU A 54 -7.62 8.86 1.91
CA LEU A 54 -6.77 8.15 0.96
C LEU A 54 -6.05 7.00 1.67
N VAL A 55 -6.00 5.85 1.02
CA VAL A 55 -5.16 4.72 1.42
C VAL A 55 -4.50 4.13 0.17
N ALA A 56 -3.30 3.56 0.31
CA ALA A 56 -2.61 2.91 -0.79
C ALA A 56 -2.40 1.42 -0.48
N GLN A 57 -2.92 0.55 -1.34
CA GLN A 57 -2.79 -0.90 -1.24
C GLN A 57 -1.64 -1.39 -2.12
N LEU A 58 -0.78 -2.26 -1.58
CA LEU A 58 0.23 -3.01 -2.31
C LEU A 58 -0.31 -4.39 -2.71
N SER A 59 -0.05 -4.80 -3.95
CA SER A 59 -0.37 -6.12 -4.49
C SER A 59 0.76 -6.60 -5.41
N LEU A 60 0.70 -7.86 -5.85
CA LEU A 60 1.61 -8.41 -6.85
C LEU A 60 0.95 -8.60 -8.20
N LEU A 61 1.77 -8.48 -9.23
CA LEU A 61 1.49 -8.92 -10.59
C LEU A 61 2.52 -9.97 -11.00
N THR A 62 2.20 -10.71 -12.05
CA THR A 62 3.12 -11.53 -12.82
C THR A 62 4.37 -10.75 -13.25
N SER A 63 5.46 -11.46 -13.57
CA SER A 63 6.74 -10.82 -13.93
C SER A 63 6.70 -9.88 -15.14
N ASP A 64 5.73 -10.07 -16.03
CA ASP A 64 5.42 -9.24 -17.20
C ASP A 64 4.40 -8.13 -16.90
N GLY A 65 3.84 -8.10 -15.68
CA GLY A 65 2.84 -7.12 -15.24
C GLY A 65 1.44 -7.33 -15.81
N SER A 66 1.17 -8.46 -16.47
CA SER A 66 -0.09 -8.69 -17.20
C SER A 66 -1.25 -9.15 -16.31
N ALA A 67 -0.99 -9.89 -15.24
CA ALA A 67 -2.03 -10.48 -14.40
C ALA A 67 -1.74 -10.35 -12.89
N PRO A 68 -2.77 -10.26 -12.03
CA PRO A 68 -2.59 -10.32 -10.57
C PRO A 68 -1.96 -11.63 -10.11
N MET A 69 -1.10 -11.56 -9.09
CA MET A 69 -0.39 -12.71 -8.53
C MET A 69 -0.33 -12.60 -7.00
N ASP A 70 -1.49 -12.42 -6.35
CA ASP A 70 -1.56 -12.27 -4.90
C ASP A 70 -1.60 -13.59 -4.13
N TYR A 71 -1.82 -14.71 -4.83
CA TYR A 71 -1.98 -16.04 -4.26
C TYR A 71 -1.00 -17.04 -4.90
N VAL A 72 -0.57 -18.01 -4.10
CA VAL A 72 0.28 -19.12 -4.55
C VAL A 72 -0.50 -20.00 -5.53
N THR A 73 0.12 -20.39 -6.64
CA THR A 73 -0.43 -21.40 -7.56
C THR A 73 0.15 -22.77 -7.28
N ASP A 74 -0.66 -23.81 -7.35
CA ASP A 74 -0.21 -25.21 -7.24
C ASP A 74 0.47 -25.72 -8.53
N GLY A 75 0.89 -26.99 -8.53
CA GLY A 75 1.54 -27.63 -9.69
C GLY A 75 0.62 -27.79 -10.92
N GLU A 76 -0.70 -27.63 -10.75
CA GLU A 76 -1.69 -27.63 -11.83
C GLU A 76 -2.05 -26.19 -12.27
N GLY A 77 -1.38 -25.18 -11.71
CA GLY A 77 -1.61 -23.76 -12.02
C GLY A 77 -2.87 -23.18 -11.37
N ARG A 78 -3.50 -23.89 -10.44
CA ARG A 78 -4.68 -23.39 -9.71
C ARG A 78 -4.24 -22.52 -8.54
N SER A 79 -4.92 -21.40 -8.35
CA SER A 79 -4.72 -20.56 -7.17
C SER A 79 -5.10 -21.33 -5.91
N THR A 80 -4.16 -21.43 -4.98
CA THR A 80 -4.43 -21.86 -3.61
C THR A 80 -5.04 -20.70 -2.81
N HIS A 81 -5.38 -20.96 -1.54
CA HIS A 81 -5.85 -19.94 -0.60
C HIS A 81 -4.69 -19.23 0.14
N GLU A 82 -3.43 -19.60 -0.14
CA GLU A 82 -2.27 -19.00 0.49
C GLU A 82 -1.85 -17.73 -0.23
N ARG A 83 -1.67 -16.64 0.51
CA ARG A 83 -1.20 -15.37 -0.06
C ARG A 83 0.29 -15.41 -0.37
N LEU A 84 0.72 -14.65 -1.36
CA LEU A 84 2.13 -14.45 -1.67
C LEU A 84 2.74 -13.30 -0.86
N LEU A 85 1.98 -12.22 -0.65
CA LEU A 85 2.41 -11.09 0.19
C LEU A 85 1.91 -11.20 1.63
N TYR A 86 2.78 -10.84 2.56
CA TYR A 86 2.51 -10.80 4.00
C TYR A 86 2.99 -9.50 4.63
N GLY A 87 2.38 -9.14 5.77
CA GLY A 87 2.68 -7.93 6.54
C GLY A 87 1.73 -6.78 6.23
N ASN A 88 2.22 -5.55 6.31
CA ASN A 88 1.43 -4.33 6.13
C ASN A 88 1.30 -3.97 4.65
N LEU A 89 0.24 -4.45 4.01
CA LEU A 89 -0.03 -4.24 2.58
C LEU A 89 -0.84 -2.96 2.29
N VAL A 90 -1.30 -2.26 3.32
CA VAL A 90 -2.04 -1.00 3.19
C VAL A 90 -1.30 0.08 3.95
N SER A 91 -1.07 1.22 3.31
CA SER A 91 -0.44 2.40 3.92
C SER A 91 -1.42 3.56 3.93
N SER A 92 -1.45 4.28 5.05
CA SER A 92 -2.02 5.63 5.13
C SER A 92 -1.04 6.66 4.55
N PRO A 93 -1.49 7.86 4.16
CA PRO A 93 -0.62 8.91 3.67
C PRO A 93 0.15 9.57 4.83
N HIS A 94 1.44 9.75 4.64
CA HIS A 94 2.33 10.42 5.58
C HIS A 94 2.86 11.71 4.98
N LEU A 95 2.63 12.84 5.66
CA LEU A 95 3.20 14.12 5.28
C LEU A 95 4.64 14.19 5.82
N LEU A 96 5.63 14.14 4.93
CA LEU A 96 7.05 14.11 5.29
C LEU A 96 7.85 15.13 4.47
N ARG A 97 9.12 15.32 4.82
CA ARG A 97 10.09 16.05 3.99
C ARG A 97 11.03 15.05 3.33
N ASN A 98 11.35 15.26 2.05
CA ASN A 98 12.38 14.48 1.36
C ASN A 98 13.79 14.93 1.76
N LEU A 99 14.80 14.29 1.17
CA LEU A 99 16.23 14.60 1.41
C LEU A 99 16.61 16.03 1.01
N GLN A 100 15.85 16.68 0.12
CA GLN A 100 16.03 18.08 -0.26
C GLN A 100 15.22 19.05 0.62
N GLY A 101 14.59 18.56 1.70
CA GLY A 101 13.79 19.35 2.63
C GLY A 101 12.39 19.74 2.13
N ARG A 102 11.96 19.25 0.96
CA ARG A 102 10.65 19.57 0.36
C ARG A 102 9.55 18.70 0.96
N ARG A 103 8.44 19.33 1.36
CA ARG A 103 7.24 18.62 1.86
C ARG A 103 6.60 17.80 0.73
N GLY A 104 6.15 16.59 1.07
CA GLY A 104 5.42 15.70 0.18
C GLY A 104 4.57 14.70 0.97
N VAL A 105 3.71 13.98 0.26
CA VAL A 105 2.85 12.94 0.85
C VAL A 105 3.36 11.59 0.38
N TYR A 106 3.60 10.67 1.31
CA TYR A 106 4.24 9.38 1.05
C TYR A 106 3.45 8.21 1.63
N PHE A 107 3.47 7.10 0.94
CA PHE A 107 3.01 5.79 1.38
C PHE A 107 4.23 4.88 1.52
N MET A 108 4.34 4.17 2.64
CA MET A 108 5.53 3.40 2.99
C MET A 108 5.15 1.98 3.37
N TYR A 109 5.96 1.02 2.91
CA TYR A 109 5.74 -0.40 3.14
C TYR A 109 7.00 -1.02 3.78
N PRO A 110 7.31 -0.67 5.05
CA PRO A 110 8.50 -1.16 5.74
C PRO A 110 8.41 -2.63 6.16
N ASP A 111 7.19 -3.18 6.18
CA ASP A 111 6.91 -4.48 6.74
C ASP A 111 6.17 -5.37 5.75
N VAL A 112 6.82 -5.70 4.63
CA VAL A 112 6.26 -6.57 3.58
C VAL A 112 7.20 -7.73 3.32
N GLY A 113 6.72 -8.96 3.43
CA GLY A 113 7.47 -10.18 3.08
C GLY A 113 6.82 -10.92 1.91
N VAL A 114 7.60 -11.73 1.21
CA VAL A 114 7.14 -12.58 0.11
C VAL A 114 7.26 -14.05 0.51
N ARG A 115 6.18 -14.83 0.38
CA ARG A 115 6.13 -16.22 0.83
C ARG A 115 7.02 -17.14 0.01
N GLN A 116 6.95 -17.03 -1.32
CA GLN A 116 7.65 -17.92 -2.24
C GLN A 116 8.60 -17.14 -3.13
N ARG A 117 9.71 -17.77 -3.50
CA ARG A 117 10.63 -17.25 -4.49
C ARG A 117 9.95 -17.19 -5.85
N GLY A 118 10.18 -16.08 -6.54
CA GLY A 118 9.69 -15.85 -7.88
C GLY A 118 10.11 -14.48 -8.37
N ARG A 119 9.66 -14.14 -9.58
CA ARG A 119 9.83 -12.81 -10.16
C ARG A 119 8.45 -12.17 -10.24
N PHE A 120 8.31 -11.04 -9.59
CA PHE A 120 7.02 -10.36 -9.44
C PHE A 120 7.18 -8.87 -9.73
N VAL A 121 6.09 -8.25 -10.15
CA VAL A 121 5.99 -6.79 -10.22
C VAL A 121 5.09 -6.33 -9.08
N MET A 122 5.54 -5.34 -8.32
CA MET A 122 4.72 -4.74 -7.26
C MET A 122 3.84 -3.65 -7.83
N LYS A 123 2.56 -3.68 -7.46
CA LYS A 123 1.57 -2.67 -7.85
C LYS A 123 1.08 -1.94 -6.60
N VAL A 124 1.13 -0.61 -6.65
CA VAL A 124 0.52 0.26 -5.64
C VAL A 124 -0.76 0.85 -6.20
N THR A 125 -1.87 0.65 -5.51
CA THR A 125 -3.20 1.12 -5.89
C THR A 125 -3.66 2.17 -4.88
N LEU A 126 -3.88 3.41 -5.34
CA LEU A 126 -4.48 4.46 -4.54
C LEU A 126 -6.01 4.25 -4.48
N ILE A 127 -6.56 4.25 -3.28
CA ILE A 127 -7.99 4.11 -3.02
C ILE A 127 -8.45 5.36 -2.27
N ARG A 128 -9.58 5.92 -2.71
CA ARG A 128 -10.27 7.03 -2.05
C ARG A 128 -11.51 6.51 -1.36
N LEU A 129 -11.50 6.54 -0.04
CA LEU A 129 -12.62 6.15 0.80
C LEU A 129 -13.74 7.20 0.71
N PRO A 130 -15.02 6.79 0.80
CA PRO A 130 -16.11 7.74 0.89
C PRO A 130 -15.99 8.55 2.19
N ARG A 131 -16.38 9.82 2.13
CA ARG A 131 -16.49 10.65 3.33
C ARG A 131 -17.65 10.14 4.17
N CYS A 132 -17.35 9.40 5.23
CA CYS A 132 -18.37 8.92 6.14
C CYS A 132 -18.65 9.98 7.22
N VAL A 133 -19.93 10.29 7.44
CA VAL A 133 -20.38 11.13 8.56
C VAL A 133 -20.85 10.18 9.65
N CYS A 134 -20.12 10.09 10.75
CA CYS A 134 -20.56 9.35 11.93
C CYS A 134 -21.17 10.31 12.95
N THR A 135 -22.35 9.97 13.46
CA THR A 135 -22.98 10.62 14.62
C THR A 135 -22.90 9.66 15.80
N VAL A 136 -22.52 10.17 16.96
CA VAL A 136 -22.59 9.43 18.22
C VAL A 136 -23.97 9.62 18.81
N LEU A 137 -24.69 8.53 19.07
CA LEU A 137 -25.97 8.59 19.77
C LEU A 137 -25.76 9.06 21.22
N ARG A 138 -26.68 9.87 21.74
CA ARG A 138 -26.67 10.22 23.17
C ARG A 138 -26.80 8.93 24.01
N PRO A 139 -26.13 8.84 25.16
CA PRO A 139 -26.29 7.71 26.07
C PRO A 139 -27.76 7.53 26.43
N LEU A 140 -28.26 6.29 26.40
CA LEU A 140 -29.57 5.97 26.95
C LEU A 140 -29.50 6.18 28.47
N ALA A 141 -30.37 7.06 29.00
CA ALA A 141 -30.57 7.15 30.44
C ALA A 141 -31.40 5.95 30.88
N ASP A 142 -30.81 5.06 31.68
CA ASP A 142 -31.52 4.00 32.38
C ASP A 142 -32.42 4.63 33.45
N ARG A 143 -33.73 4.63 33.23
CA ARG A 143 -34.70 5.04 34.26
C ARG A 143 -35.06 3.80 35.07
N ARG A 144 -34.47 3.70 36.26
CA ARG A 144 -34.95 2.82 37.33
C ARG A 144 -36.29 3.32 37.88
#